data_AF-A0A938TJW5-F1
#
_entry.id   AF-A0A938TJW5-F1
#
_cell.length_a   1.000
_cell.length_b   1.000
_cell.length_c   1.000
_cell.angle_alpha   90.00
_cell.angle_beta   90.00
_cell.angle_gamma   90.00
#
_symmetry.space_group_name_H-M   'P 1'
#
loop_
_entity.id
_entity.type
_entity.pdbx_description
1 polymer ?
#
loop_
_entity_poly.entity_id
_entity_poly.type
_entity_poly.pdbx_seq_one_letter_code
_entity_poly.pdbx_strand_id
1 'polypeptide(L)'
;FFVGEITPAHFEGNIIALLSGICFAAFLIGVRKNSSEFTLPSIFLGNILVSLICLNSVFPSFLISANDFLMVAFLGIFQIGLAYALFSYAIKRIEGIEAALIAMLEPILNPIWVLLGYGEIPSLFAVIGGIIILTTIGIRAFVIETKP
;
A
#
# COMPACT_ATOMS: atom_id res chain seq x y z
N PHE A 1 6.63 11.01 8.05
CA PHE A 1 5.67 10.60 7.02
C PHE A 1 6.08 11.04 5.61
N PHE A 2 6.28 12.34 5.31
CA PHE A 2 6.76 12.78 3.97
C PHE A 2 8.23 13.21 3.88
N VAL A 3 8.79 13.81 4.94
CA VAL A 3 10.22 14.10 5.02
C VAL A 3 10.80 13.06 5.97
N GLY A 4 11.22 11.92 5.41
CA GLY A 4 12.11 11.01 6.12
C GLY A 4 13.52 11.58 6.15
N GLU A 5 14.37 11.05 7.03
CA GLU A 5 15.79 11.38 7.03
C GLU A 5 16.49 10.68 5.86
N ILE A 6 16.62 11.36 4.71
CA ILE A 6 17.47 10.88 3.60
C ILE A 6 18.92 11.18 3.99
N THR A 7 19.45 10.36 4.89
CA THR A 7 20.81 10.50 5.39
C THR A 7 21.71 9.49 4.68
N PRO A 8 22.94 9.86 4.26
CA PRO A 8 23.92 8.92 3.71
C PRO A 8 24.23 7.74 4.65
N ALA A 9 23.94 7.90 5.95
CA ALA A 9 24.08 6.87 6.98
C ALA A 9 23.17 5.64 6.78
N HIS A 10 22.09 5.73 5.99
CA HIS A 10 21.13 4.65 5.74
C HIS A 10 21.04 4.26 4.25
N PHE A 11 22.18 4.17 3.57
CA PHE A 11 22.25 3.89 2.13
C PHE A 11 21.55 2.58 1.73
N GLU A 12 21.71 1.51 2.50
CA GLU A 12 21.06 0.22 2.24
C GLU A 12 19.54 0.31 2.30
N GLY A 13 19.00 1.00 3.33
CA GLY A 13 17.57 1.24 3.48
C GLY A 13 16.99 2.05 2.32
N ASN A 14 17.74 3.06 1.85
CA ASN A 14 17.33 3.88 0.70
C ASN A 14 17.23 3.05 -0.59
N ILE A 15 18.18 2.13 -0.82
CA ILE A 15 18.12 1.21 -1.97
C ILE A 15 16.92 0.28 -1.88
N ILE A 16 16.67 -0.32 -0.71
CA ILE A 16 15.53 -1.22 -0.49
C ILE A 16 14.21 -0.47 -0.70
N ALA A 17 14.10 0.76 -0.21
CA ALA A 17 12.93 1.61 -0.42
C ALA A 17 12.69 1.95 -1.89
N LEU A 18 13.75 2.23 -2.66
CA LEU A 18 13.62 2.47 -4.10
C LEU A 18 13.18 1.19 -4.84
N LEU A 19 13.80 0.06 -4.52
CA LEU A 19 13.47 -1.23 -5.12
C LEU A 19 12.02 -1.65 -4.80
N SER A 20 11.54 -1.41 -3.58
CA SER A 20 10.15 -1.72 -3.22
C SER A 20 9.16 -0.90 -4.05
N GLY A 21 9.45 0.39 -4.29
CA GLY A 21 8.65 1.24 -5.18
C GLY A 21 8.62 0.72 -6.63
N ILE A 22 9.76 0.30 -7.17
CA ILE A 22 9.85 -0.30 -8.52
C ILE A 22 9.05 -1.61 -8.59
N CYS A 23 9.21 -2.50 -7.60
CA CYS A 23 8.47 -3.74 -7.51
C CYS A 23 6.96 -3.51 -7.40
N PHE A 24 6.53 -2.51 -6.64
CA PHE A 24 5.13 -2.13 -6.52
C PHE A 24 4.56 -1.61 -7.85
N ALA A 25 5.30 -0.76 -8.56
CA ALA A 25 4.91 -0.30 -9.90
C ALA A 25 4.80 -1.47 -10.89
N ALA A 26 5.76 -2.39 -10.87
CA ALA A 26 5.74 -3.60 -11.69
C ALA A 26 4.54 -4.49 -11.35
N PHE A 27 4.22 -4.65 -10.06
CA PHE A 27 3.03 -5.37 -9.59
C PHE A 27 1.74 -4.76 -10.14
N LEU A 28 1.55 -3.43 -10.01
CA LEU A 28 0.36 -2.75 -10.52
C LEU A 28 0.21 -2.92 -12.04
N ILE A 29 1.29 -2.77 -12.81
CA ILE A 29 1.28 -2.96 -14.26
C ILE A 29 0.97 -4.43 -14.59
N GLY A 30 1.58 -5.37 -13.88
CA GLY A 30 1.36 -6.80 -14.04
C GLY A 30 -0.11 -7.17 -13.83
N VAL A 31 -0.72 -6.74 -12.74
CA VAL A 31 -2.14 -6.99 -12.45
C VAL A 31 -3.05 -6.38 -13.51
N ARG A 32 -2.76 -5.15 -13.99
CA ARG A 32 -3.56 -4.51 -15.04
C ARG A 32 -3.48 -5.23 -16.38
N LYS A 33 -2.31 -5.80 -16.72
CA LYS A 33 -2.11 -6.56 -17.97
C LYS A 33 -2.61 -8.00 -17.87
N ASN A 34 -2.76 -8.54 -16.66
CA ASN A 34 -3.15 -9.93 -16.45
C ASN A 34 -4.66 -10.12 -16.69
N SER A 35 -5.05 -11.28 -17.22
CA SER A 35 -6.46 -11.68 -17.37
C SER A 35 -7.15 -11.74 -16.00
N SER A 36 -8.45 -11.46 -15.96
CA SER A 36 -9.22 -11.44 -14.69
C SER A 36 -9.20 -12.77 -13.97
N GLU A 37 -9.32 -13.85 -14.72
CA GLU A 37 -9.28 -15.22 -14.22
C GLU A 37 -7.97 -15.54 -13.49
N PHE A 38 -6.83 -15.02 -13.97
CA PHE A 38 -5.52 -15.32 -13.40
C PHE A 38 -5.03 -14.30 -12.37
N THR A 39 -5.71 -13.17 -12.21
CA THR A 39 -5.26 -12.09 -11.30
C THR A 39 -5.17 -12.57 -9.85
N LEU A 40 -6.26 -13.13 -9.31
CA LEU A 40 -6.31 -13.59 -7.92
C LEU A 40 -5.40 -14.81 -7.66
N PRO A 41 -5.36 -15.84 -8.53
CA PRO A 41 -4.39 -16.93 -8.41
C PRO A 41 -2.92 -16.45 -8.43
N SER A 42 -2.56 -15.50 -9.27
CA SER A 42 -1.19 -14.95 -9.30
C SER A 42 -0.82 -14.23 -8.00
N ILE A 43 -1.73 -13.44 -7.44
CA ILE A 43 -1.53 -12.77 -6.14
C ILE A 43 -1.37 -13.83 -5.03
N PHE A 44 -2.20 -14.86 -5.03
CA PHE A 44 -2.12 -15.95 -4.05
C PHE A 44 -0.76 -16.67 -4.09
N LEU A 45 -0.29 -17.06 -5.28
CA LEU A 45 1.03 -17.68 -5.46
C LEU A 45 2.17 -16.75 -5.02
N GLY A 46 2.05 -15.45 -5.31
CA GLY A 46 3.00 -14.44 -4.82
C GLY A 46 3.10 -14.41 -3.29
N ASN A 47 1.97 -14.48 -2.58
CA ASN A 47 1.96 -14.53 -1.11
C ASN A 47 2.53 -15.84 -0.56
N ILE A 48 2.35 -16.98 -1.25
CA ILE A 48 3.03 -18.23 -0.90
C ILE A 48 4.55 -18.07 -1.01
N LEU A 49 5.04 -17.48 -2.11
CA LEU A 49 6.47 -17.23 -2.28
C LEU A 49 7.02 -16.30 -1.18
N VAL A 50 6.32 -15.21 -0.87
CA VAL A 50 6.70 -14.31 0.22
C VAL A 50 6.74 -15.06 1.55
N SER A 51 5.73 -15.87 1.86
CA SER A 51 5.69 -16.69 3.07
C SER A 51 6.90 -17.63 3.16
N LEU A 52 7.26 -18.32 2.07
CA LEU A 52 8.42 -19.22 2.03
C LEU A 52 9.75 -18.48 2.23
N ILE A 53 9.91 -17.30 1.61
CA ILE A 53 11.11 -16.48 1.76
C ILE A 53 11.22 -15.95 3.20
N CYS A 54 10.12 -15.47 3.77
CA CYS A 54 10.07 -14.94 5.12
C CYS A 54 10.20 -16.03 6.20
N LEU A 55 9.84 -17.28 5.89
CA LEU A 55 9.89 -18.40 6.83
C LEU A 55 11.30 -18.55 7.44
N ASN A 56 12.35 -18.38 6.63
CA ASN A 56 13.74 -18.46 7.09
C ASN A 56 14.04 -17.47 8.24
N SER A 57 13.41 -16.30 8.21
CA SER A 57 13.64 -15.23 9.20
C SER A 57 12.94 -15.48 10.53
N VAL A 58 11.97 -16.40 10.58
CA VAL A 58 11.16 -16.70 11.77
C VAL A 58 11.74 -17.87 12.59
N PHE A 59 12.52 -18.76 11.96
CA PHE A 59 13.15 -19.90 12.66
C PHE A 59 14.01 -19.56 13.89
N PRO A 60 14.75 -18.43 13.96
CA PRO A 60 15.56 -18.09 15.14
C PRO A 60 14.75 -17.79 16.41
N SER A 61 13.45 -17.53 16.28
CA SER A 61 12.58 -17.02 17.35
C SER A 61 11.26 -17.78 17.41
N PHE A 62 11.33 -19.11 17.56
CA PHE A 62 10.15 -20.01 17.53
C PHE A 62 9.21 -19.91 18.76
N LEU A 63 9.34 -18.85 19.56
CA LEU A 63 8.40 -18.52 20.64
C LEU A 63 7.25 -17.69 20.09
N ILE A 64 6.51 -18.23 19.11
CA ILE A 64 5.32 -17.59 18.57
C ILE A 64 4.17 -17.85 19.56
N SER A 65 3.64 -16.78 20.16
CA SER A 65 2.48 -16.88 21.03
C SER A 65 1.21 -17.15 20.24
N ALA A 66 0.19 -17.73 20.88
CA ALA A 66 -1.15 -17.82 20.30
C ALA A 66 -1.72 -16.44 19.91
N ASN A 67 -1.32 -15.38 20.63
CA ASN A 67 -1.71 -14.02 20.29
C ASN A 67 -1.05 -13.52 18.99
N ASP A 68 0.23 -13.83 18.79
CA ASP A 68 0.95 -13.45 17.56
C ASP A 68 0.32 -14.14 16.35
N PHE A 69 -0.06 -15.41 16.50
CA PHE A 69 -0.76 -16.15 15.45
C PHE A 69 -2.13 -15.52 15.13
N LEU A 70 -2.90 -15.14 16.15
CA LEU A 70 -4.19 -14.45 15.97
C LEU A 70 -4.01 -13.09 15.27
N MET A 71 -3.00 -12.32 15.64
CA MET A 71 -2.69 -11.04 15.00
C MET A 71 -2.31 -11.23 13.53
N VAL A 72 -1.41 -12.18 13.22
CA VAL A 72 -1.01 -12.47 11.84
C VAL A 72 -2.21 -12.97 11.02
N ALA A 73 -3.06 -13.83 11.58
CA ALA A 73 -4.28 -14.28 10.92
C ALA A 73 -5.25 -13.12 10.66
N PHE A 74 -5.44 -12.22 11.64
CA PHE A 74 -6.28 -11.04 11.49
C PHE A 74 -5.77 -10.12 10.38
N LEU A 75 -4.48 -9.78 10.38
CA LEU A 75 -3.87 -8.95 9.35
C LEU A 75 -3.94 -9.65 7.97
N GLY A 76 -3.65 -10.95 7.92
CA GLY A 76 -3.72 -11.74 6.68
C GLY A 76 -5.12 -11.76 6.07
N ILE A 77 -6.16 -11.99 6.88
CA ILE A 77 -7.54 -12.12 6.39
C ILE A 77 -8.16 -10.75 6.12
N PHE A 78 -8.16 -9.86 7.11
CA PHE A 78 -8.91 -8.60 7.04
C PHE A 78 -8.12 -7.48 6.39
N GLN A 79 -6.82 -7.37 6.64
CA GLN A 79 -6.03 -6.29 6.05
C GLN A 79 -5.61 -6.65 4.62
N ILE A 80 -5.06 -7.84 4.40
CA ILE A 80 -4.50 -8.25 3.10
C ILE A 80 -5.57 -8.92 2.21
N GLY A 81 -6.26 -9.95 2.73
CA GLY A 81 -7.21 -10.73 1.96
C GLY A 81 -8.40 -9.92 1.45
N LEU A 82 -9.05 -9.16 2.33
CA LEU A 82 -10.14 -8.27 1.95
C LEU A 82 -9.68 -7.17 0.97
N ALA A 83 -8.50 -6.58 1.20
CA ALA A 83 -7.94 -5.57 0.29
C ALA A 83 -7.72 -6.14 -1.10
N TYR A 84 -7.13 -7.35 -1.25
CA TYR A 84 -6.94 -7.97 -2.55
C TYR A 84 -8.25 -8.34 -3.25
N ALA A 85 -9.27 -8.77 -2.50
CA ALA A 85 -10.60 -9.05 -3.06
C ALA A 85 -11.23 -7.77 -3.65
N LEU A 86 -11.23 -6.68 -2.88
CA LEU A 86 -11.73 -5.38 -3.32
C LEU A 86 -10.90 -4.81 -4.47
N PHE A 87 -9.57 -4.90 -4.38
CA PHE A 87 -8.65 -4.42 -5.41
C PHE A 87 -8.83 -5.18 -6.73
N SER A 88 -8.87 -6.51 -6.69
CA SER A 88 -9.08 -7.35 -7.89
C SER A 88 -10.43 -7.08 -8.53
N TYR A 89 -11.46 -6.81 -7.72
CA TYR A 89 -12.78 -6.42 -8.20
C TYR A 89 -12.78 -5.01 -8.84
N ALA A 90 -12.13 -4.04 -8.21
CA ALA A 90 -12.17 -2.64 -8.61
C ALA A 90 -11.25 -2.32 -9.80
N ILE A 91 -10.03 -2.87 -9.84
CA ILE A 91 -8.98 -2.45 -10.80
C ILE A 91 -9.36 -2.63 -12.28
N LYS A 92 -10.35 -3.47 -12.58
CA LYS A 92 -10.86 -3.69 -13.94
C LYS A 92 -12.13 -2.89 -14.27
N ARG A 93 -12.74 -2.25 -13.26
CA ARG A 93 -14.00 -1.51 -13.37
C ARG A 93 -13.82 -0.01 -13.31
N ILE A 94 -12.70 0.45 -12.73
CA ILE A 94 -12.39 1.87 -12.60
C ILE A 94 -11.38 2.29 -13.65
N GLU A 95 -11.48 3.53 -14.11
CA GLU A 95 -10.50 4.08 -15.03
C GLU A 95 -9.13 4.22 -14.33
N GLY A 96 -8.03 4.21 -15.10
CA GLY A 96 -6.69 4.36 -14.53
C GLY A 96 -6.51 5.65 -13.74
N ILE A 97 -7.29 6.67 -14.07
CA ILE A 97 -7.37 7.96 -13.40
C ILE A 97 -7.99 7.82 -12.01
N GLU A 98 -9.14 7.15 -11.89
CA GLU A 98 -9.85 6.93 -10.61
C GLU A 98 -9.03 6.05 -9.67
N ALA A 99 -8.40 4.99 -10.20
CA ALA A 99 -7.49 4.15 -9.43
C ALA A 99 -6.35 4.96 -8.78
N ALA A 100 -5.77 5.89 -9.53
CA ALA A 100 -4.71 6.76 -9.03
C ALA A 100 -5.23 7.74 -7.97
N LEU A 101 -6.46 8.25 -8.11
CA LEU A 101 -7.08 9.11 -7.10
C LEU A 101 -7.34 8.36 -5.78
N ILE A 102 -7.86 7.13 -5.87
CA ILE A 102 -8.09 6.27 -4.70
C ILE A 102 -6.76 5.93 -4.01
N ALA A 103 -5.72 5.60 -4.77
CA ALA A 103 -4.39 5.32 -4.23
C ALA A 103 -3.78 6.54 -3.51
N MET A 104 -4.09 7.76 -3.94
CA MET A 104 -3.65 8.99 -3.27
C MET A 104 -4.44 9.30 -1.99
N LEU A 105 -5.62 8.70 -1.81
CA LEU A 105 -6.40 8.82 -0.58
C LEU A 105 -5.73 8.05 0.58
N GLU A 106 -5.08 6.94 0.28
CA GLU A 106 -4.37 6.10 1.26
C GLU A 106 -3.34 6.87 2.11
N PRO A 107 -2.38 7.62 1.54
CA PRO A 107 -1.43 8.40 2.32
C PRO A 107 -2.06 9.57 3.10
N ILE A 108 -3.24 10.06 2.68
CA ILE A 108 -3.99 11.08 3.44
C ILE A 108 -4.68 10.45 4.64
N LEU A 109 -5.27 9.26 4.45
CA LEU A 109 -5.97 8.54 5.50
C LEU A 109 -5.03 7.99 6.57
N ASN A 110 -3.80 7.59 6.22
CA ASN A 110 -2.85 7.01 7.18
C ASN A 110 -2.63 7.90 8.43
N PRO A 111 -2.26 9.19 8.31
CA PRO A 111 -2.12 10.07 9.46
C PRO A 111 -3.42 10.29 10.25
N ILE A 112 -4.59 10.24 9.57
CA ILE A 112 -5.90 10.38 10.22
C ILE A 112 -6.19 9.15 11.09
N TRP A 113 -5.94 7.95 10.58
CA TRP A 113 -6.14 6.70 11.33
C TRP A 113 -5.20 6.60 12.52
N VAL A 114 -3.94 7.00 12.38
CA VAL A 114 -2.98 7.02 13.50
C VAL A 114 -3.40 8.05 14.54
N LEU A 115 -3.86 9.24 14.13
CA LEU A 115 -4.39 10.23 15.07
C LEU A 115 -5.60 9.69 15.85
N LEU A 116 -6.55 9.02 15.18
CA LEU A 116 -7.76 8.49 15.82
C LEU A 116 -7.49 7.26 16.70
N GLY A 117 -6.60 6.36 16.26
CA GLY A 117 -6.35 5.08 16.95
C GLY A 117 -5.24 5.15 18.01
N TYR A 118 -4.18 5.90 17.73
CA TYR A 118 -2.99 6.02 18.59
C TYR A 118 -2.83 7.41 19.22
N GLY A 119 -3.56 8.42 18.76
CA GLY A 119 -3.46 9.79 19.29
C GLY A 119 -2.23 10.56 18.82
N GLU A 120 -1.46 10.05 17.86
CA GLU A 120 -0.28 10.77 17.36
C GLU A 120 -0.69 11.94 16.48
N ILE A 121 -0.23 13.14 16.85
CA ILE A 121 -0.53 14.35 16.12
C ILE A 121 0.33 14.38 14.84
N PRO A 122 -0.29 14.50 13.64
CA PRO A 122 0.45 14.56 12.39
C PRO A 122 1.36 15.80 12.35
N SER A 123 2.59 15.61 11.88
CA SER A 123 3.55 16.71 11.75
C SER A 123 3.10 17.75 10.73
N LEU A 124 3.62 18.97 10.83
CA LEU A 124 3.30 20.06 9.89
C LEU A 124 3.56 19.64 8.43
N PHE A 125 4.64 18.89 8.17
CA PHE A 125 4.94 18.35 6.84
C PHE A 125 3.92 17.30 6.37
N ALA A 126 3.37 16.49 7.28
CA ALA A 126 2.29 15.55 6.96
C ALA A 126 1.04 16.30 6.49
N VAL A 127 0.68 17.38 7.19
CA VAL A 127 -0.47 18.23 6.86
C VAL A 127 -0.26 18.94 5.52
N ILE A 128 0.90 19.57 5.30
CA ILE A 128 1.22 20.26 4.04
C ILE A 128 1.17 19.27 2.86
N GLY A 129 1.79 18.09 3.01
CA GLY A 129 1.73 17.04 1.99
C GLY A 129 0.30 16.61 1.67
N GLY A 130 -0.54 16.42 2.70
CA GLY A 130 -1.96 16.11 2.54
C GLY A 130 -2.73 17.18 1.77
N ILE A 131 -2.52 18.47 2.09
CA ILE A 131 -3.14 19.59 1.39
C ILE A 131 -2.75 19.61 -0.10
N ILE A 132 -1.47 19.42 -0.40
CA ILE A 132 -0.97 19.39 -1.80
C ILE A 132 -1.64 18.27 -2.59
N ILE A 133 -1.73 17.07 -2.01
CA ILE A 133 -2.37 15.92 -2.67
C ILE A 133 -3.85 16.22 -2.92
N LEU A 134 -4.60 16.64 -1.88
CA LEU A 134 -6.02 16.96 -2.00
C LEU A 134 -6.28 18.06 -3.05
N THR A 135 -5.47 19.12 -3.05
CA THR A 135 -5.59 20.21 -4.03
C THR A 135 -5.34 19.72 -5.44
N THR A 136 -4.30 18.91 -5.64
CA THR A 136 -3.94 18.34 -6.95
C THR A 136 -5.06 17.44 -7.47
N ILE A 137 -5.62 16.60 -6.60
CA ILE A 137 -6.75 15.74 -6.93
C ILE A 137 -7.97 16.58 -7.30
N GLY A 138 -8.31 17.59 -6.51
CA GLY A 138 -9.45 18.46 -6.74
C GLY A 138 -9.35 19.21 -8.07
N ILE A 139 -8.18 19.80 -8.36
CA ILE A 139 -7.93 20.47 -9.65
C ILE A 139 -8.06 19.47 -10.80
N ARG A 140 -7.45 18.29 -10.68
CA ARG A 140 -7.48 17.27 -11.74
C ARG A 140 -8.91 16.78 -12.00
N ALA A 141 -9.69 16.52 -10.95
CA ALA A 141 -11.08 16.11 -11.06
C ALA A 141 -11.90 17.18 -11.81
N PHE A 142 -11.76 18.45 -11.41
CA PHE A 142 -12.44 19.57 -12.04
C PHE A 142 -12.07 19.76 -13.52
N VAL A 143 -10.78 19.64 -13.87
CA VAL A 143 -10.28 19.77 -15.25
C VAL A 143 -10.75 18.63 -16.16
N ILE A 144 -10.93 17.42 -15.62
CA ILE A 144 -11.43 16.27 -16.38
C ILE A 144 -12.93 16.44 -16.64
N GLU A 145 -13.70 16.84 -15.63
CA GLU A 145 -15.15 17.02 -15.73
C GLU A 145 -15.56 18.20 -16.62
N THR A 146 -14.64 19.15 -16.84
CA THR A 146 -14.84 20.30 -17.74
C THR A 146 -14.30 20.11 -19.15
N LYS A 147 -13.63 18.98 -19.45
CA LYS A 147 -13.27 18.62 -20.83
C LYS A 147 -14.46 17.90 -21.48
N PRO A 148 -14.98 18.41 -22.61
CA PRO A 148 -16.08 17.77 -23.34
C PRO A 148 -15.68 16.42 -23.96
#